data_AF-A0A7X1YER7-F1
#
_entry.id   AF-A0A7X1YER7-F1
#
_cell.length_a   1.000
_cell.length_b   1.000
_cell.length_c   1.000
_cell.angle_alpha   90.00
_cell.angle_beta   90.00
_cell.angle_gamma   90.00
#
_symmetry.space_group_name_H-M   'P 1'
#
loop_
_entity.id
_entity.type
_entity.pdbx_description
1 polymer ?
#
loop_
_entity_poly.entity_id
_entity_poly.type
_entity_poly.pdbx_seq_one_letter_code
_entity_poly.pdbx_strand_id
1 'polypeptide(L)'
;MMIDWVTAKIPFNAPGRLHDGQVMSFNRDGEVKYLIDQRLPVEGSHSERIHVRTAGLDLNGNTCLIEFSGNPVKFLQGHNLWGSSDLLNLMYESVLKVAELLGLPQPTEVLERLKAGTYTLSRVDLNEMYQFRDRAEVLAWLYTASQTSRTRSQGAVTKGTTVYWNKTSKRWSVKAYAKGQELALLRNKSHLLPESLSTYADAALRIELTLKSDEMRETGLYLAGNWLTIEESDLFHDYVGRIQMSEQK
;
A
#
# COMPACT_ATOMS: atom_id res chain seq x y z
N MET A 1 -9.61 -3.82 -10.60
CA MET A 1 -8.54 -3.98 -9.59
C MET A 1 -7.64 -2.75 -9.58
N MET A 2 -6.99 -2.45 -8.46
CA MET A 2 -5.96 -1.40 -8.37
C MET A 2 -4.94 -1.71 -7.26
N ILE A 3 -3.77 -1.08 -7.32
CA ILE A 3 -2.80 -1.05 -6.22
C ILE A 3 -3.12 0.13 -5.29
N ASP A 4 -3.21 -0.13 -3.99
CA ASP A 4 -3.52 0.88 -2.95
C ASP A 4 -2.31 1.29 -2.13
N TRP A 5 -1.37 0.40 -1.85
CA TRP A 5 -0.23 0.73 -0.99
C TRP A 5 1.01 0.00 -1.47
N VAL A 6 2.14 0.70 -1.46
CA VAL A 6 3.44 0.09 -1.74
C VAL A 6 4.43 0.53 -0.65
N THR A 7 5.18 -0.43 -0.13
CA THR A 7 6.42 -0.16 0.62
C THR A 7 7.58 -0.83 -0.10
N ALA A 8 8.57 -0.04 -0.51
CA ALA A 8 9.66 -0.49 -1.38
C ALA A 8 11.00 0.15 -1.01
N LYS A 9 12.10 -0.51 -1.34
CA LYS A 9 13.43 0.11 -1.37
C LYS A 9 13.83 0.38 -2.82
N ILE A 10 13.95 1.65 -3.17
CA ILE A 10 13.97 2.13 -4.55
C ILE A 10 15.24 2.94 -4.80
N PRO A 11 15.92 2.76 -5.96
CA PRO A 11 17.00 3.62 -6.41
C PRO A 11 16.57 5.08 -6.43
N PHE A 12 17.31 5.95 -5.76
CA PHE A 12 17.01 7.38 -5.71
C PHE A 12 18.26 8.14 -5.36
N ASN A 13 18.60 9.15 -6.17
CA ASN A 13 19.75 10.00 -6.01
C ASN A 13 19.38 11.29 -5.28
N ALA A 14 20.03 11.57 -4.16
CA ALA A 14 19.89 12.83 -3.44
C ALA A 14 21.16 13.18 -2.65
N PRO A 15 21.54 14.47 -2.55
CA PRO A 15 22.65 14.88 -1.70
C PRO A 15 22.33 14.63 -0.22
N GLY A 16 23.29 14.06 0.52
CA GLY A 16 23.11 13.70 1.92
C GLY A 16 21.98 12.70 2.17
N ARG A 17 21.44 12.71 3.40
CA ARG A 17 20.35 11.82 3.83
C ARG A 17 19.00 12.51 3.72
N LEU A 18 18.00 11.79 3.23
CA LEU A 18 16.60 12.17 3.26
C LEU A 18 15.96 11.64 4.54
N HIS A 19 15.53 12.53 5.42
CA HIS A 19 14.80 12.22 6.65
C HIS A 19 14.10 13.48 7.19
N ASP A 20 13.12 13.30 8.06
CA ASP A 20 12.46 14.39 8.79
C ASP A 20 12.79 14.30 10.28
N GLY A 21 14.09 14.47 10.58
CA GLY A 21 14.65 14.24 11.92
C GLY A 21 15.17 12.81 12.15
N GLN A 22 15.69 12.58 13.35
CA GLN A 22 16.37 11.34 13.75
C GLN A 22 16.00 10.97 15.18
N VAL A 23 15.83 9.67 15.43
CA VAL A 23 15.73 9.12 16.79
C VAL A 23 17.06 8.47 17.13
N MET A 24 17.70 8.95 18.19
CA MET A 24 18.93 8.38 18.73
C MET A 24 18.64 7.68 20.06
N SER A 25 19.15 6.47 20.21
CA SER A 25 19.17 5.76 21.49
C SER A 25 20.59 5.73 22.02
N PHE A 26 20.76 6.09 23.29
CA PHE A 26 22.04 6.10 23.99
C PHE A 26 22.10 4.94 24.98
N ASN A 27 23.30 4.39 25.20
CA ASN A 27 23.56 3.48 26.32
C ASN A 27 23.72 4.28 27.64
N ARG A 28 23.96 3.56 28.75
CA ARG A 28 24.13 4.17 30.08
C ARG A 28 25.33 5.13 30.13
N ASP A 29 26.33 4.89 29.30
CA ASP A 29 27.58 5.64 29.25
C ASP A 29 27.51 6.86 28.30
N GLY A 30 26.35 7.09 27.66
CA GLY A 30 26.12 8.21 26.76
C GLY A 30 26.54 7.97 25.31
N GLU A 31 26.93 6.75 24.94
CA GLU A 31 27.28 6.38 23.56
C GLU A 31 26.04 6.00 22.75
N VAL A 32 26.05 6.31 21.45
CA VAL A 32 24.94 6.00 20.55
C VAL A 32 24.85 4.50 20.29
N LYS A 33 23.77 3.88 20.76
CA LYS A 33 23.44 2.47 20.49
C LYS A 33 22.88 2.29 19.09
N TYR A 34 21.98 3.17 18.67
CA TYR A 34 21.44 3.19 17.31
C TYR A 34 20.89 4.57 16.96
N LEU A 35 20.83 4.81 15.65
CA LEU A 35 20.22 5.97 15.03
C LEU A 35 19.19 5.49 14.00
N ILE A 36 18.00 6.08 14.02
CA ILE A 36 16.94 5.82 13.06
C ILE A 36 16.54 7.14 12.39
N ASP A 37 16.68 7.19 11.08
CA ASP A 37 16.12 8.26 10.26
C ASP A 37 14.59 8.19 10.28
N GLN A 38 13.95 9.29 10.70
CA GLN A 38 12.51 9.44 10.65
C GLN A 38 12.08 9.63 9.19
N ARG A 39 10.90 9.13 8.86
CA ARG A 39 10.37 9.22 7.50
C ARG A 39 9.98 10.65 7.18
N LEU A 40 10.52 11.17 6.08
CA LEU A 40 10.14 12.43 5.47
C LEU A 40 8.79 12.31 4.77
N PRO A 41 7.74 13.02 5.21
CA PRO A 41 6.50 13.10 4.47
C PRO A 41 6.68 14.01 3.24
N VAL A 42 6.36 13.50 2.06
CA VAL A 42 6.28 14.26 0.81
C VAL A 42 4.80 14.47 0.50
N GLU A 43 4.34 15.71 0.64
CA GLU A 43 2.94 16.07 0.45
C GLU A 43 2.65 16.36 -1.03
N GLY A 44 1.76 15.58 -1.62
CA GLY A 44 1.26 15.75 -2.98
C GLY A 44 0.18 16.82 -3.07
N SER A 45 -0.27 17.10 -4.29
CA SER A 45 -1.22 18.19 -4.59
C SER A 45 -2.59 18.07 -3.91
N HIS A 46 -2.92 16.90 -3.35
CA HIS A 46 -4.19 16.62 -2.68
C HIS A 46 -4.04 16.38 -1.17
N SER A 47 -2.98 16.91 -0.56
CA SER A 47 -2.59 16.68 0.85
C SER A 47 -2.33 15.22 1.22
N GLU A 48 -2.12 14.38 0.21
CA GLU A 48 -1.73 12.99 0.37
C GLU A 48 -0.24 12.87 0.52
N ARG A 49 0.19 11.95 1.40
CA ARG A 49 1.60 11.82 1.76
C ARG A 49 2.15 10.47 1.38
N ILE A 50 3.23 10.50 0.60
CA ILE A 50 4.19 9.40 0.55
C ILE A 50 5.26 9.68 1.59
N HIS A 51 5.72 8.63 2.26
CA HIS A 51 6.80 8.74 3.21
C HIS A 51 8.07 8.18 2.59
N VAL A 52 9.15 8.96 2.62
CA VAL A 52 10.47 8.56 2.13
C VAL A 52 11.52 8.67 3.23
N ARG A 53 12.56 7.87 3.15
CA ARG A 53 13.81 8.09 3.92
C ARG A 53 14.97 7.39 3.26
N THR A 54 16.20 7.79 3.56
CA THR A 54 17.38 7.07 3.12
C THR A 54 17.38 5.63 3.62
N ALA A 55 17.59 4.69 2.70
CA ALA A 55 17.77 3.27 2.98
C ALA A 55 19.17 2.76 2.57
N GLY A 56 19.92 3.54 1.78
CA GLY A 56 21.28 3.23 1.37
C GLY A 56 22.02 4.48 0.89
N LEU A 57 23.33 4.49 1.13
CA LEU A 57 24.23 5.58 0.78
C LEU A 57 25.24 5.11 -0.28
N ASP A 58 25.67 6.04 -1.13
CA ASP A 58 26.84 5.86 -1.99
C ASP A 58 28.16 6.05 -1.21
N LEU A 59 29.28 5.94 -1.91
CA LEU A 59 30.62 6.12 -1.33
C LEU A 59 30.90 7.55 -0.84
N ASN A 60 30.11 8.53 -1.29
CA ASN A 60 30.24 9.94 -0.92
C ASN A 60 29.31 10.33 0.23
N GLY A 61 28.54 9.38 0.78
CA GLY A 61 27.57 9.65 1.84
C GLY A 61 26.27 10.29 1.35
N ASN A 62 26.01 10.26 0.03
CA ASN A 62 24.75 10.71 -0.56
C ASN A 62 23.76 9.55 -0.67
N THR A 63 22.47 9.86 -0.66
CA THR A 63 21.41 8.86 -0.82
C THR A 63 21.47 8.28 -2.23
N CYS A 64 21.58 6.96 -2.32
CA CYS A 64 21.46 6.19 -3.57
C CYS A 64 20.25 5.23 -3.56
N LEU A 65 19.62 5.05 -2.40
CA LEU A 65 18.47 4.18 -2.19
C LEU A 65 17.57 4.78 -1.11
N ILE A 66 16.25 4.85 -1.37
CA ILE A 66 15.24 5.27 -0.38
C ILE A 66 14.32 4.11 0.00
N GLU A 67 13.78 4.16 1.22
CA GLU A 67 12.55 3.45 1.57
C GLU A 67 11.37 4.36 1.20
N PHE A 68 10.57 3.93 0.23
CA PHE A 68 9.30 4.54 -0.16
C PHE A 68 8.16 3.80 0.56
N SER A 69 7.17 4.52 1.10
CA SER A 69 5.99 3.92 1.73
C SER A 69 4.77 4.82 1.61
N GLY A 70 3.70 4.35 0.96
CA GLY A 70 2.45 5.08 0.87
C GLY A 70 1.51 4.56 -0.22
N ASN A 71 0.45 5.35 -0.49
CA ASN A 71 -0.53 5.06 -1.53
C ASN A 71 -0.19 5.81 -2.83
N PRO A 72 0.40 5.16 -3.85
CA PRO A 72 0.82 5.83 -5.07
C PRO A 72 -0.36 6.41 -5.87
N VAL A 73 -1.49 5.70 -5.93
CA VAL A 73 -2.69 6.16 -6.66
C VAL A 73 -3.25 7.41 -6.00
N LYS A 74 -3.46 7.39 -4.68
CA LYS A 74 -3.98 8.55 -3.94
C LYS A 74 -3.01 9.73 -4.00
N PHE A 75 -1.69 9.48 -4.01
CA PHE A 75 -0.67 10.52 -4.15
C PHE A 75 -0.70 11.22 -5.52
N LEU A 76 -0.85 10.45 -6.60
CA LEU A 76 -0.86 10.97 -7.98
C LEU A 76 -2.23 11.56 -8.38
N GLN A 77 -3.32 10.94 -7.94
CA GLN A 77 -4.69 11.24 -8.41
C GLN A 77 -5.55 11.95 -7.35
N GLY A 78 -5.17 11.92 -6.08
CA GLY A 78 -5.92 12.52 -4.95
C GLY A 78 -7.00 11.64 -4.33
N HIS A 79 -7.35 10.50 -4.96
CA HIS A 79 -8.30 9.55 -4.40
C HIS A 79 -7.95 8.11 -4.80
N ASN A 80 -8.51 7.12 -4.10
CA ASN A 80 -8.27 5.70 -4.36
C ASN A 80 -9.56 4.91 -4.66
N LEU A 81 -10.59 5.54 -5.22
CA LEU A 81 -11.81 4.84 -5.64
C LEU A 81 -11.56 3.86 -6.79
N TRP A 82 -10.74 4.27 -7.74
CA TRP A 82 -10.14 3.45 -8.78
C TRP A 82 -8.70 3.90 -8.99
N GLY A 83 -7.94 3.13 -9.74
CA GLY A 83 -6.55 3.41 -10.05
C GLY A 83 -5.96 2.31 -10.91
N SER A 84 -4.68 2.45 -11.23
CA SER A 84 -3.95 1.43 -11.97
C SER A 84 -3.59 0.24 -11.08
N SER A 85 -3.44 -0.94 -11.68
CA SER A 85 -2.75 -2.08 -11.08
C SER A 85 -1.32 -2.25 -11.63
N ASP A 86 -0.92 -1.46 -12.62
CA ASP A 86 0.43 -1.51 -13.19
C ASP A 86 1.46 -0.98 -12.17
N LEU A 87 2.08 -1.91 -11.44
CA LEU A 87 2.99 -1.57 -10.36
C LEU A 87 4.17 -0.73 -10.85
N LEU A 88 4.80 -1.10 -11.96
CA LEU A 88 6.05 -0.47 -12.38
C LEU A 88 5.80 0.97 -12.85
N ASN A 89 4.75 1.20 -13.66
CA ASN A 89 4.41 2.55 -14.09
C ASN A 89 3.92 3.40 -12.91
N LEU A 90 3.14 2.84 -11.97
CA LEU A 90 2.75 3.57 -10.77
C LEU A 90 3.95 4.01 -9.93
N MET A 91 4.92 3.12 -9.74
CA MET A 91 6.12 3.44 -8.97
C MET A 91 7.02 4.42 -9.71
N TYR A 92 7.15 4.31 -11.04
CA TYR A 92 7.89 5.25 -11.87
C TYR A 92 7.33 6.68 -11.74
N GLU A 93 6.03 6.85 -11.99
CA GLU A 93 5.36 8.16 -11.90
C GLU A 93 5.39 8.72 -10.47
N SER A 94 5.21 7.86 -9.46
CA SER A 94 5.29 8.27 -8.06
C SER A 94 6.68 8.79 -7.68
N VAL A 95 7.74 8.13 -8.16
CA VAL A 95 9.12 8.56 -7.89
C VAL A 95 9.47 9.84 -8.64
N LEU A 96 9.03 9.99 -9.90
CA LEU A 96 9.16 11.25 -10.62
C LEU A 96 8.48 12.39 -9.86
N LYS A 97 7.26 12.16 -9.35
CA LYS A 97 6.54 13.18 -8.60
C LYS A 97 7.21 13.51 -7.27
N VAL A 98 7.73 12.51 -6.55
CA VAL A 98 8.53 12.74 -5.33
C VAL A 98 9.78 13.55 -5.64
N ALA A 99 10.50 13.20 -6.71
CA ALA A 99 11.70 13.91 -7.16
C ALA A 99 11.40 15.38 -7.51
N GLU A 100 10.32 15.63 -8.25
CA GLU A 100 9.85 16.98 -8.59
C GLU A 100 9.56 17.80 -7.32
N LEU A 101 8.76 17.26 -6.40
CA LEU A 101 8.35 17.97 -5.18
C LEU A 101 9.51 18.25 -4.22
N LEU A 102 10.54 17.42 -4.22
CA LEU A 102 11.76 17.64 -3.43
C LEU A 102 12.80 18.51 -4.15
N GLY A 103 12.60 18.86 -5.44
CA GLY A 103 13.62 19.55 -6.24
C GLY A 103 14.87 18.69 -6.50
N LEU A 104 14.70 17.37 -6.56
CA LEU A 104 15.77 16.37 -6.68
C LEU A 104 15.61 15.57 -7.98
N PRO A 105 15.96 16.14 -9.16
CA PRO A 105 15.84 15.42 -10.42
C PRO A 105 16.69 14.15 -10.42
N GLN A 106 16.13 13.08 -10.96
CA GLN A 106 16.76 11.76 -10.95
C GLN A 106 17.58 11.52 -12.23
N PRO A 107 18.81 11.00 -12.13
CA PRO A 107 19.62 10.62 -13.30
C PRO A 107 18.94 9.54 -14.15
N THR A 108 19.25 9.51 -15.46
CA THR A 108 18.72 8.51 -16.40
C THR A 108 18.92 7.07 -15.93
N GLU A 109 20.09 6.73 -15.39
CA GLU A 109 20.39 5.39 -14.89
C GLU A 109 19.44 4.96 -13.75
N VAL A 110 19.09 5.89 -12.84
CA VAL A 110 18.11 5.62 -11.76
C VAL A 110 16.73 5.35 -12.35
N LEU A 111 16.33 6.12 -13.35
CA LEU A 111 15.05 5.97 -14.04
C LEU A 111 14.96 4.68 -14.86
N GLU A 112 16.05 4.25 -15.50
CA GLU A 112 16.13 2.97 -16.21
C GLU A 112 16.02 1.80 -15.25
N ARG A 113 16.71 1.86 -14.10
CA ARG A 113 16.61 0.86 -13.04
C ARG A 113 15.19 0.73 -12.47
N LEU A 114 14.50 1.86 -12.32
CA LEU A 114 13.09 1.91 -11.95
C LEU A 114 12.19 1.22 -12.98
N LYS A 115 12.33 1.59 -14.26
CA LYS A 115 11.57 0.99 -15.37
C LYS A 115 11.81 -0.51 -15.51
N ALA A 116 13.04 -0.96 -15.25
CA ALA A 116 13.40 -2.37 -15.27
C ALA A 116 12.94 -3.15 -14.02
N GLY A 117 12.33 -2.48 -13.03
CA GLY A 117 11.90 -3.14 -11.80
C GLY A 117 13.04 -3.63 -10.92
N THR A 118 14.24 -3.04 -11.03
CA THR A 118 15.46 -3.44 -10.30
C THR A 118 15.50 -2.88 -8.87
N TYR A 119 14.41 -3.13 -8.14
CA TYR A 119 14.21 -2.68 -6.77
C TYR A 119 13.37 -3.68 -6.00
N THR A 120 13.33 -3.52 -4.68
CA THR A 120 12.69 -4.51 -3.79
C THR A 120 11.43 -3.98 -3.13
N LEU A 121 10.45 -4.86 -2.97
CA LEU A 121 9.15 -4.62 -2.34
C LEU A 121 9.11 -5.33 -0.99
N SER A 122 8.46 -4.69 -0.03
CA SER A 122 8.23 -5.22 1.33
C SER A 122 6.76 -5.24 1.72
N ARG A 123 5.93 -4.47 1.01
CA ARG A 123 4.47 -4.57 1.03
C ARG A 123 3.87 -4.12 -0.31
N VAL A 124 2.84 -4.83 -0.77
CA VAL A 124 1.91 -4.36 -1.80
C VAL A 124 0.48 -4.66 -1.37
N ASP A 125 -0.39 -3.65 -1.39
CA ASP A 125 -1.82 -3.82 -1.19
C ASP A 125 -2.54 -3.73 -2.54
N LEU A 126 -3.30 -4.77 -2.90
CA LEU A 126 -4.18 -4.84 -4.06
C LEU A 126 -5.63 -4.73 -3.59
N ASN A 127 -6.51 -4.12 -4.38
CA ASN A 127 -7.93 -4.13 -4.08
C ASN A 127 -8.85 -4.24 -5.29
N GLU A 128 -10.04 -4.77 -5.02
CA GLU A 128 -11.18 -4.76 -5.92
C GLU A 128 -12.42 -4.21 -5.20
N MET A 129 -13.30 -3.58 -5.99
CA MET A 129 -14.60 -3.10 -5.55
C MET A 129 -15.70 -3.89 -6.24
N TYR A 130 -16.71 -4.27 -5.47
CA TYR A 130 -17.89 -4.98 -5.93
C TYR A 130 -19.12 -4.15 -5.63
N GLN A 131 -19.98 -3.98 -6.63
CA GLN A 131 -21.18 -3.19 -6.49
C GLN A 131 -22.33 -4.05 -5.97
N PHE A 132 -22.98 -3.56 -4.93
CA PHE A 132 -24.22 -4.12 -4.38
C PHE A 132 -25.39 -3.18 -4.69
N ARG A 133 -26.61 -3.62 -4.39
CA ARG A 133 -27.80 -2.78 -4.59
C ARG A 133 -27.76 -1.54 -3.71
N ASP A 134 -27.37 -1.72 -2.45
CA ASP A 134 -27.35 -0.67 -1.45
C ASP A 134 -26.33 -0.99 -0.33
N ARG A 135 -26.06 0.01 0.52
CA ARG A 135 -25.14 -0.14 1.66
C ARG A 135 -25.61 -1.22 2.64
N ALA A 136 -26.91 -1.42 2.83
CA ALA A 136 -27.41 -2.41 3.78
C ALA A 136 -27.07 -3.83 3.33
N GLU A 137 -27.12 -4.10 2.02
CA GLU A 137 -26.71 -5.37 1.44
C GLU A 137 -25.20 -5.64 1.62
N VAL A 138 -24.35 -4.62 1.44
CA VAL A 138 -22.91 -4.73 1.73
C VAL A 138 -22.67 -5.12 3.19
N LEU A 139 -23.40 -4.49 4.12
CA LEU A 139 -23.28 -4.79 5.55
C LEU A 139 -23.80 -6.18 5.91
N ALA A 140 -24.88 -6.62 5.28
CA ALA A 140 -25.41 -7.98 5.43
C ALA A 140 -24.39 -9.01 4.94
N TRP A 141 -23.77 -8.77 3.78
CA TRP A 141 -22.70 -9.63 3.25
C TRP A 141 -21.49 -9.68 4.20
N LEU A 142 -21.04 -8.53 4.70
CA LEU A 142 -19.93 -8.46 5.66
C LEU A 142 -20.25 -9.19 6.97
N TYR A 143 -21.49 -9.06 7.47
CA TYR A 143 -21.95 -9.78 8.63
C TYR A 143 -21.91 -11.29 8.38
N THR A 144 -22.48 -11.78 7.28
CA THR A 144 -22.42 -13.20 6.92
C THR A 144 -20.98 -13.69 6.79
N ALA A 145 -20.15 -12.99 6.02
CA ALA A 145 -18.74 -13.32 5.86
C ALA A 145 -18.02 -13.40 7.21
N SER A 146 -18.31 -12.51 8.15
CA SER A 146 -17.70 -12.56 9.48
C SER A 146 -18.00 -13.83 10.28
N GLN A 147 -19.14 -14.47 10.02
CA GLN A 147 -19.59 -15.65 10.76
C GLN A 147 -19.23 -16.96 10.06
N THR A 148 -19.28 -16.99 8.73
CA THR A 148 -19.21 -18.23 7.94
C THR A 148 -17.89 -18.43 7.20
N SER A 149 -17.01 -17.43 7.17
CA SER A 149 -15.77 -17.49 6.41
C SER A 149 -14.53 -17.77 7.26
N ARG A 150 -13.58 -18.51 6.67
CA ARG A 150 -12.31 -18.86 7.28
C ARG A 150 -11.22 -19.05 6.24
N THR A 151 -9.97 -18.84 6.64
CA THR A 151 -8.81 -19.35 5.90
C THR A 151 -8.46 -20.75 6.40
N ARG A 152 -7.45 -21.38 5.81
CA ARG A 152 -6.88 -22.65 6.30
C ARG A 152 -6.49 -22.58 7.79
N SER A 153 -6.05 -21.42 8.27
CA SER A 153 -5.46 -21.29 9.60
C SER A 153 -6.40 -20.68 10.63
N GLN A 154 -7.32 -19.78 10.24
CA GLN A 154 -8.10 -18.98 11.20
C GLN A 154 -9.46 -18.58 10.61
N GLY A 155 -10.45 -18.42 11.50
CA GLY A 155 -11.72 -17.76 11.16
C GLY A 155 -11.54 -16.25 10.93
N ALA A 156 -12.57 -15.62 10.38
CA ALA A 156 -12.60 -14.17 10.22
C ALA A 156 -12.57 -13.43 11.58
N VAL A 157 -12.00 -12.22 11.59
CA VAL A 157 -11.96 -11.32 12.75
C VAL A 157 -12.56 -9.99 12.36
N THR A 158 -13.45 -9.42 13.18
CA THR A 158 -14.07 -8.12 12.91
C THR A 158 -13.44 -6.98 13.71
N LYS A 159 -13.47 -5.77 13.15
CA LYS A 159 -13.23 -4.51 13.88
C LYS A 159 -14.19 -3.45 13.33
N GLY A 160 -15.22 -3.11 14.11
CA GLY A 160 -16.36 -2.36 13.57
C GLY A 160 -17.06 -3.20 12.48
N THR A 161 -17.33 -2.59 11.34
CA THR A 161 -17.92 -3.27 10.17
C THR A 161 -16.90 -3.87 9.20
N THR A 162 -15.59 -3.74 9.48
CA THR A 162 -14.54 -4.35 8.66
C THR A 162 -14.28 -5.79 9.08
N VAL A 163 -14.28 -6.70 8.12
CA VAL A 163 -13.95 -8.11 8.27
C VAL A 163 -12.49 -8.33 7.85
N TYR A 164 -11.74 -9.11 8.62
CA TYR A 164 -10.34 -9.42 8.35
C TYR A 164 -10.09 -10.92 8.33
N TRP A 165 -9.22 -11.35 7.42
CA TRP A 165 -8.64 -12.68 7.36
C TRP A 165 -7.14 -12.60 7.49
N ASN A 166 -6.55 -13.48 8.31
CA ASN A 166 -5.12 -13.50 8.59
C ASN A 166 -4.57 -12.13 9.07
N LYS A 167 -5.36 -11.36 9.83
CA LYS A 167 -5.06 -9.96 10.21
C LYS A 167 -3.65 -9.73 10.77
N THR A 168 -3.17 -10.66 11.60
CA THR A 168 -1.87 -10.60 12.28
C THR A 168 -0.73 -11.29 11.52
N SER A 169 -1.03 -11.89 10.36
CA SER A 169 -0.05 -12.60 9.54
C SER A 169 1.06 -11.68 9.06
N LYS A 170 2.30 -12.19 9.04
CA LYS A 170 3.47 -11.52 8.46
C LYS A 170 3.63 -11.79 6.96
N ARG A 171 2.74 -12.61 6.39
CA ARG A 171 2.78 -13.08 5.01
C ARG A 171 1.78 -12.36 4.13
N TRP A 172 0.50 -12.59 4.40
CA TRP A 172 -0.59 -11.93 3.69
C TRP A 172 -1.82 -11.81 4.58
N SER A 173 -2.66 -10.82 4.30
CA SER A 173 -3.94 -10.61 4.96
C SER A 173 -4.96 -10.07 3.98
N VAL A 174 -6.22 -10.43 4.16
CA VAL A 174 -7.33 -9.83 3.40
C VAL A 174 -8.21 -9.06 4.36
N LYS A 175 -8.78 -7.94 3.91
CA LYS A 175 -9.86 -7.26 4.63
C LYS A 175 -10.97 -6.85 3.67
N ALA A 176 -12.20 -6.87 4.16
CA ALA A 176 -13.36 -6.40 3.43
C ALA A 176 -14.14 -5.36 4.25
N TYR A 177 -14.62 -4.31 3.60
CA TYR A 177 -15.40 -3.26 4.25
C TYR A 177 -16.32 -2.50 3.27
N ALA A 178 -17.32 -1.83 3.82
CA ALA A 178 -18.20 -0.94 3.06
C ALA A 178 -17.47 0.38 2.78
N LYS A 179 -17.16 0.67 1.51
CA LYS A 179 -16.37 1.84 1.12
C LYS A 179 -17.11 3.15 1.42
N GLY A 180 -18.44 3.18 1.24
CA GLY A 180 -19.28 4.31 1.60
C GLY A 180 -19.21 4.70 3.08
N GLN A 181 -19.22 3.71 3.98
CA GLN A 181 -19.03 3.97 5.41
C GLN A 181 -17.63 4.49 5.72
N GLU A 182 -16.62 3.97 5.02
CA GLU A 182 -15.23 4.40 5.20
C GLU A 182 -15.02 5.86 4.78
N LEU A 183 -15.60 6.29 3.66
CA LEU A 183 -15.55 7.69 3.21
C LEU A 183 -16.25 8.66 4.16
N ALA A 184 -17.31 8.22 4.84
CA ALA A 184 -18.06 9.06 5.78
C ALA A 184 -17.30 9.36 7.09
N LEU A 185 -16.20 8.67 7.37
CA LEU A 185 -15.38 8.89 8.56
C LEU A 185 -14.77 10.29 8.57
N LEU A 186 -14.74 10.96 9.73
CA LEU A 186 -14.22 12.33 9.88
C LEU A 186 -12.81 12.51 9.32
N ARG A 187 -11.93 11.52 9.53
CA ARG A 187 -10.55 11.53 9.03
C ARG A 187 -10.43 11.53 7.50
N ASN A 188 -11.51 11.17 6.79
CA ASN A 188 -11.55 11.05 5.34
C ASN A 188 -12.37 12.18 4.67
N LYS A 189 -12.99 13.07 5.46
CA LYS A 189 -13.83 14.17 4.94
C LYS A 189 -13.06 15.28 4.23
N SER A 190 -11.73 15.29 4.33
CA SER A 190 -10.86 16.26 3.62
C SER A 190 -10.90 16.11 2.10
N HIS A 191 -11.34 14.95 1.59
CA HIS A 191 -11.47 14.71 0.15
C HIS A 191 -12.94 14.79 -0.24
N LEU A 192 -13.37 15.99 -0.67
CA LEU A 192 -14.69 16.17 -1.26
C LEU A 192 -14.71 15.47 -2.63
N LEU A 193 -15.14 14.21 -2.62
CA LEU A 193 -15.46 13.49 -3.84
C LEU A 193 -16.73 14.09 -4.45
N PRO A 194 -16.79 14.24 -5.79
CA PRO A 194 -18.04 14.52 -6.48
C PRO A 194 -19.18 13.61 -6.01
N GLU A 195 -20.39 14.14 -5.97
CA GLU A 195 -21.58 13.42 -5.46
C GLU A 195 -21.77 12.09 -6.18
N SER A 196 -21.61 12.05 -7.50
CA SER A 196 -21.72 10.83 -8.31
C SER A 196 -20.77 9.72 -7.84
N LEU A 197 -19.55 10.07 -7.44
CA LEU A 197 -18.56 9.10 -6.93
C LEU A 197 -18.88 8.66 -5.51
N SER A 198 -19.43 9.57 -4.70
CA SER A 198 -19.89 9.25 -3.35
C SER A 198 -21.07 8.28 -3.40
N THR A 199 -22.03 8.48 -4.31
CA THR A 199 -23.15 7.56 -4.55
C THR A 199 -22.67 6.20 -5.03
N TYR A 200 -21.73 6.17 -5.99
CA TYR A 200 -21.12 4.90 -6.44
C TYR A 200 -20.47 4.14 -5.28
N ALA A 201 -19.65 4.82 -4.47
CA ALA A 201 -18.96 4.22 -3.34
C ALA A 201 -19.90 3.78 -2.20
N ASP A 202 -21.10 4.35 -2.10
CA ASP A 202 -22.05 4.10 -1.02
C ASP A 202 -22.43 2.62 -0.89
N ALA A 203 -22.73 2.01 -2.04
CA ALA A 203 -23.14 0.62 -2.17
C ALA A 203 -21.99 -0.30 -2.62
N ALA A 204 -20.75 0.11 -2.41
CA ALA A 204 -19.58 -0.66 -2.81
C ALA A 204 -18.94 -1.41 -1.64
N LEU A 205 -18.75 -2.71 -1.81
CA LEU A 205 -17.87 -3.55 -1.01
C LEU A 205 -16.45 -3.42 -1.56
N ARG A 206 -15.47 -3.09 -0.71
CA ARG A 206 -14.05 -3.19 -1.09
C ARG A 206 -13.41 -4.36 -0.39
N ILE A 207 -12.71 -5.19 -1.15
CA ILE A 207 -11.84 -6.26 -0.65
C ILE A 207 -10.39 -5.88 -0.96
N GLU A 208 -9.54 -5.88 0.05
CA GLU A 208 -8.12 -5.56 -0.07
C GLU A 208 -7.25 -6.75 0.35
N LEU A 209 -6.33 -7.14 -0.51
CA LEU A 209 -5.26 -8.09 -0.25
C LEU A 209 -3.97 -7.33 0.06
N THR A 210 -3.38 -7.58 1.22
CA THR A 210 -2.04 -7.10 1.57
C THR A 210 -1.06 -8.25 1.48
N LEU A 211 -0.09 -8.16 0.56
CA LEU A 211 1.10 -9.01 0.52
C LEU A 211 2.23 -8.35 1.31
N LYS A 212 2.91 -9.13 2.15
CA LYS A 212 3.97 -8.67 3.05
C LYS A 212 5.28 -9.39 2.74
N SER A 213 6.34 -8.91 3.36
CA SER A 213 7.73 -9.27 3.02
C SER A 213 7.99 -10.78 2.98
N ASP A 214 7.47 -11.55 3.94
CA ASP A 214 7.72 -13.00 4.01
C ASP A 214 7.09 -13.73 2.82
N GLU A 215 5.85 -13.37 2.46
CA GLU A 215 5.15 -13.98 1.32
C GLU A 215 5.81 -13.59 0.00
N MET A 216 6.12 -12.31 -0.18
CA MET A 216 6.75 -11.82 -1.40
C MET A 216 8.15 -12.39 -1.62
N ARG A 217 8.89 -12.71 -0.56
CA ARG A 217 10.16 -13.42 -0.68
C ARG A 217 9.97 -14.85 -1.15
N GLU A 218 8.99 -15.55 -0.58
CA GLU A 218 8.68 -16.93 -0.94
C GLU A 218 8.17 -17.07 -2.38
N THR A 219 7.35 -16.14 -2.85
CA THR A 219 6.81 -16.13 -4.22
C THR A 219 7.74 -15.47 -5.24
N GLY A 220 8.86 -14.89 -4.80
CA GLY A 220 9.75 -14.10 -5.66
C GLY A 220 9.22 -12.71 -6.01
N LEU A 221 7.98 -12.36 -5.64
CA LEU A 221 7.37 -11.04 -5.90
C LEU A 221 7.98 -9.89 -5.09
N TYR A 222 8.99 -10.16 -4.26
CA TYR A 222 9.77 -9.11 -3.60
C TYR A 222 10.64 -8.32 -4.59
N LEU A 223 10.93 -8.86 -5.78
CA LEU A 223 11.57 -8.11 -6.87
C LEU A 223 10.48 -7.49 -7.73
N ALA A 224 10.52 -6.18 -7.92
CA ALA A 224 9.48 -5.49 -8.67
C ALA A 224 9.39 -5.94 -10.13
N GLY A 225 10.52 -6.24 -10.78
CA GLY A 225 10.54 -6.77 -12.15
C GLY A 225 9.73 -8.05 -12.35
N ASN A 226 9.54 -8.86 -11.29
CA ASN A 226 8.73 -10.08 -11.37
C ASN A 226 7.22 -9.80 -11.43
N TRP A 227 6.78 -8.56 -11.17
CA TRP A 227 5.38 -8.19 -11.36
C TRP A 227 4.99 -8.10 -12.83
N LEU A 228 5.95 -7.91 -13.75
CA LEU A 228 5.71 -7.96 -15.19
C LEU A 228 5.36 -9.37 -15.71
N THR A 229 5.59 -10.41 -14.91
CA THR A 229 5.38 -11.81 -15.31
C THR A 229 4.10 -12.41 -14.73
N ILE A 230 3.27 -11.60 -14.08
CA ILE A 230 2.01 -12.03 -13.48
C ILE A 230 0.87 -11.13 -13.95
N GLU A 231 -0.35 -11.65 -13.88
CA GLU A 231 -1.55 -10.84 -13.91
C GLU A 231 -1.96 -10.56 -12.46
N GLU A 232 -2.05 -9.30 -12.03
CA GLU A 232 -2.35 -9.01 -10.63
C GLU A 232 -3.76 -9.47 -10.22
N SER A 233 -4.67 -9.65 -11.19
CA SER A 233 -6.06 -10.10 -10.95
C SER A 233 -6.08 -11.56 -10.55
N ASP A 234 -5.28 -12.37 -11.25
CA ASP A 234 -5.15 -13.79 -10.97
C ASP A 234 -4.52 -14.00 -9.60
N LEU A 235 -3.50 -13.19 -9.28
CA LEU A 235 -2.90 -13.17 -7.94
C LEU A 235 -3.93 -12.77 -6.88
N PHE A 236 -4.71 -11.72 -7.11
CA PHE A 236 -5.73 -11.28 -6.18
C PHE A 236 -6.80 -12.34 -5.95
N HIS A 237 -7.35 -12.92 -7.02
CA HIS A 237 -8.40 -13.95 -6.95
C HIS A 237 -7.89 -15.26 -6.36
N ASP A 238 -6.63 -15.65 -6.59
CA ASP A 238 -6.03 -16.81 -5.92
C ASP A 238 -6.07 -16.62 -4.39
N TYR A 239 -5.58 -15.49 -3.88
CA TYR A 239 -5.51 -15.27 -2.44
C TYR A 239 -6.88 -15.06 -1.79
N VAL A 240 -7.80 -14.35 -2.46
CA VAL A 240 -9.17 -14.21 -1.98
C VAL A 240 -9.89 -15.57 -2.03
N GLY A 241 -9.63 -16.40 -3.04
CA GLY A 241 -10.16 -17.76 -3.18
C GLY A 241 -9.69 -18.74 -2.10
N ARG A 242 -8.60 -18.43 -1.39
CA ARG A 242 -8.15 -19.18 -0.19
C ARG A 242 -9.08 -18.98 1.02
N ILE A 243 -10.05 -18.06 0.95
CA ILE A 243 -11.09 -17.86 1.96
C ILE A 243 -12.26 -18.79 1.63
N GLN A 244 -12.51 -19.76 2.50
CA GLN A 244 -13.63 -20.68 2.37
C GLN A 244 -14.84 -20.14 3.15
N MET A 245 -16.02 -20.17 2.54
CA MET A 245 -17.28 -19.90 3.21
C MET A 245 -18.05 -21.20 3.40
N SER A 246 -18.46 -21.50 4.63
CA SER A 246 -19.38 -22.61 4.89
C SER A 246 -20.79 -22.24 4.44
N GLU A 247 -21.54 -23.21 3.91
CA GLU A 247 -22.97 -23.05 3.67
C GLU A 247 -23.68 -22.64 4.96
N GLN A 248 -24.63 -21.70 4.84
CA GLN A 248 -25.52 -21.37 5.94
C GLN A 248 -26.41 -22.60 6.20
N LYS A 249 -26.38 -23.10 7.44
CA LYS A 249 -27.31 -24.14 7.91
C LYS A 249 -28.67 -23.55 8.20
#